data_AF-A0A6P6WT75-F1
#
_entry.id   AF-A0A6P6WT75-F1
#
_cell.length_a   1.000
_cell.length_b   1.000
_cell.length_c   1.000
_cell.angle_alpha   90.00
_cell.angle_beta   90.00
_cell.angle_gamma   90.00
#
_symmetry.space_group_name_H-M   'P 1'
#
loop_
_entity.id
_entity.type
_entity.pdbx_description
1 polymer ?
#
loop_
_entity_poly.entity_id
_entity_poly.type
_entity_poly.pdbx_seq_one_letter_code
_entity_poly.pdbx_strand_id
1 'polypeptide(L)'
;MQELTPKEVKNAVFKLDEQSAIGADGFTGFFFKQCWDIIRENVFQAAREFMCRVFTKILCNRLKPLLPFVIWLEQSALVQGREIADNILIVQELVNDIDRKVWDQNIVFKIDMMKTVDKVSWEFLSRLLLKFRFHPQFVTLVMNNLTLSWFSMLVNGKPNGFFQAACGLKQGDLLSHFLFILVLEALTRGLNNLFPLGGVQPYTQL
;
A
#
# COMPACT_ATOMS: atom_id res chain seq x y z
N MET A 1 -6.60 -1.74 16.18
CA MET A 1 -5.29 -1.82 16.86
C MET A 1 -4.95 -0.42 17.32
N GLN A 2 -4.76 -0.23 18.62
CA GLN A 2 -4.37 1.07 19.19
C GLN A 2 -2.91 1.38 18.82
N GLU A 3 -2.58 2.67 18.74
CA GLU A 3 -1.22 3.14 18.53
C GLU A 3 -0.33 2.71 19.71
N LEU A 4 0.84 2.15 19.41
CA LEU A 4 1.82 1.78 20.44
C LEU A 4 2.30 3.05 21.15
N THR A 5 2.11 3.13 22.46
CA THR A 5 2.50 4.34 23.22
C THR A 5 3.90 4.19 23.85
N PRO A 6 4.66 5.30 24.03
CA PRO A 6 5.94 5.26 24.73
C PRO A 6 5.82 4.71 26.16
N LYS A 7 4.69 4.93 26.82
CA LYS A 7 4.40 4.42 28.16
C LYS A 7 4.26 2.90 28.18
N GLU A 8 3.55 2.31 27.22
CA GLU A 8 3.42 0.86 27.11
C GLU A 8 4.76 0.20 26.85
N VAL A 9 5.57 0.76 25.95
CA VAL A 9 6.92 0.24 25.66
C VAL A 9 7.80 0.34 26.90
N LYS A 10 7.80 1.47 27.60
CA LYS A 10 8.52 1.61 28.88
C LYS A 10 8.08 0.55 29.88
N ASN A 11 6.77 0.40 30.08
CA ASN A 11 6.23 -0.56 31.04
C ASN A 11 6.59 -2.01 30.67
N ALA A 12 6.62 -2.35 29.39
CA ALA A 12 7.05 -3.67 28.92
C ALA A 12 8.55 -3.89 29.18
N VAL A 13 9.40 -2.91 28.84
CA VAL A 13 10.86 -3.00 29.04
C VAL A 13 11.21 -3.10 30.52
N PHE A 14 10.55 -2.34 31.39
CA PHE A 14 10.82 -2.37 32.84
C PHE A 14 10.34 -3.65 33.53
N LYS A 15 9.41 -4.39 32.90
CA LYS A 15 8.97 -5.73 33.34
C LYS A 15 9.87 -6.85 32.83
N LEU A 16 10.83 -6.58 31.95
CA LEU A 16 11.82 -7.58 31.54
C LEU A 16 12.67 -7.98 32.76
N ASP A 17 13.01 -9.26 32.83
CA ASP A 17 13.93 -9.78 33.82
C ASP A 17 15.36 -9.30 33.54
N GLU A 18 16.03 -8.87 34.60
CA GLU A 18 17.34 -8.21 34.54
C GLU A 18 18.48 -9.21 34.35
N GLN A 19 18.26 -10.46 34.76
CA GLN A 19 19.25 -11.55 34.72
C GLN A 19 18.92 -12.60 33.67
N SER A 20 17.95 -12.32 32.79
CA SER A 20 17.61 -13.19 31.68
C SER A 20 18.84 -13.50 30.82
N ALA A 21 18.87 -14.71 30.28
CA ALA A 21 19.97 -15.22 29.46
C ALA A 21 20.35 -14.20 28.37
N ILE A 22 21.66 -13.97 28.26
CA ILE A 22 22.24 -12.99 27.33
C ILE A 22 21.82 -13.37 25.91
N GLY A 23 21.13 -12.46 25.21
CA GLY A 23 20.78 -12.63 23.80
C GLY A 23 22.02 -12.66 22.91
N ALA A 24 21.84 -12.94 21.61
CA ALA A 24 22.96 -12.93 20.66
C ALA A 24 23.70 -11.58 20.57
N ASP A 25 23.08 -10.50 21.06
CA ASP A 25 23.58 -9.14 21.11
C ASP A 25 24.33 -8.77 22.39
N GLY A 26 24.35 -9.63 23.42
CA GLY A 26 25.09 -9.37 24.66
C GLY A 26 24.34 -8.52 25.70
N PHE A 27 23.16 -7.99 25.41
CA PHE A 27 22.45 -7.04 26.29
C PHE A 27 21.38 -7.74 27.14
N THR A 28 21.33 -7.44 28.43
CA THR A 28 20.30 -7.93 29.36
C THR A 28 19.24 -6.85 29.62
N GLY A 29 18.12 -7.22 30.26
CA GLY A 29 17.09 -6.26 30.69
C GLY A 29 17.65 -5.13 31.56
N PHE A 30 18.73 -5.39 32.31
CA PHE A 30 19.44 -4.40 33.11
C PHE A 30 19.98 -3.23 32.27
N PHE A 31 20.60 -3.50 31.13
CA PHE A 31 21.11 -2.46 30.22
C PHE A 31 19.98 -1.52 29.77
N PHE A 32 18.86 -2.08 29.33
CA PHE A 32 17.74 -1.28 28.83
C PHE A 32 17.11 -0.40 29.92
N LYS A 33 17.08 -0.87 31.17
CA LYS A 33 16.58 -0.10 32.31
C LYS A 33 17.56 1.02 32.72
N GLN A 34 18.85 0.71 32.82
CA GLN A 34 19.87 1.68 33.23
C GLN A 34 20.11 2.78 32.19
N CYS A 35 20.11 2.43 30.90
CA CYS A 35 20.33 3.36 29.80
C CYS A 35 19.03 3.97 29.25
N TRP A 36 17.88 3.75 29.89
CA TRP A 36 16.56 4.12 29.35
C TRP A 36 16.50 5.59 28.90
N ASP A 37 17.01 6.52 29.70
CA ASP A 37 16.95 7.95 29.36
C ASP A 37 17.74 8.33 28.10
N ILE A 38 18.69 7.48 27.69
CA ILE A 38 19.48 7.63 26.48
C ILE A 38 18.79 6.97 25.29
N ILE A 39 18.31 5.73 25.45
CA ILE A 39 17.87 4.88 24.33
C ILE A 39 16.35 4.85 24.11
N ARG A 40 15.53 5.43 25.01
CA ARG A 40 14.07 5.32 24.99
C ARG A 40 13.44 5.62 23.63
N GLU A 41 13.92 6.65 22.94
CA GLU A 41 13.40 7.03 21.63
C GLU A 41 13.74 5.98 20.57
N ASN A 42 14.97 5.47 20.56
CA ASN A 42 15.40 4.43 19.63
C ASN A 42 14.63 3.13 19.86
N VAL A 43 14.45 2.72 21.13
CA VAL A 43 13.71 1.51 21.49
C VAL A 43 12.24 1.64 21.08
N PHE A 44 11.61 2.78 21.35
CA PHE A 44 10.23 3.04 20.95
C PHE A 44 10.06 3.00 19.43
N GLN A 45 10.96 3.66 18.68
CA GLN A 45 10.94 3.67 17.22
C GLN A 45 11.14 2.28 16.65
N ALA A 46 12.13 1.52 17.14
CA ALA A 46 12.42 0.17 16.68
C ALA A 46 11.23 -0.78 16.90
N ALA A 47 10.61 -0.72 18.10
CA ALA A 47 9.43 -1.53 18.40
C ALA A 47 8.25 -1.18 17.48
N ARG A 48 7.99 0.11 17.25
CA ARG A 48 6.93 0.59 16.37
C ARG A 48 7.16 0.14 14.92
N GLU A 49 8.37 0.30 14.40
CA GLU A 49 8.72 -0.09 13.04
C GLU A 49 8.62 -1.60 12.83
N PHE A 50 9.15 -2.39 13.76
CA PHE A 50 9.09 -3.84 13.71
C PHE A 50 7.64 -4.32 13.64
N MET A 51 6.79 -3.84 14.55
CA MET A 51 5.36 -4.17 14.57
C MET A 51 4.68 -3.79 13.25
N CYS A 52 4.92 -2.58 12.74
CA CYS A 52 4.36 -2.13 11.46
C CYS A 52 4.76 -3.05 10.29
N ARG A 53 6.03 -3.44 10.19
CA ARG A 53 6.53 -4.33 9.14
C ARG A 53 5.90 -5.72 9.21
N VAL A 54 5.76 -6.27 10.41
CA VAL A 54 5.08 -7.56 10.63
C VAL A 54 3.63 -7.48 10.18
N PHE A 55 2.89 -6.44 10.56
CA PHE A 55 1.49 -6.27 10.14
C PHE A 55 1.35 -6.09 8.63
N THR A 56 2.15 -5.21 8.04
CA THR A 56 2.24 -5.04 6.59
C THR A 56 2.42 -6.41 5.91
N LYS A 57 3.35 -7.23 6.38
CA LYS A 57 3.63 -8.55 5.78
C LYS A 57 2.45 -9.50 5.92
N ILE A 58 1.79 -9.53 7.07
CA ILE A 58 0.57 -10.34 7.29
C ILE A 58 -0.54 -9.91 6.32
N LEU A 59 -0.78 -8.60 6.18
CA LEU A 59 -1.79 -8.05 5.28
C LEU A 59 -1.47 -8.41 3.82
N CYS A 60 -0.21 -8.27 3.39
CA CYS A 60 0.25 -8.70 2.07
C CYS A 60 -0.04 -10.18 1.80
N ASN A 61 0.32 -11.05 2.74
CA ASN A 61 0.15 -12.50 2.59
C ASN A 61 -1.33 -12.90 2.49
N ARG A 62 -2.22 -12.15 3.16
CA ARG A 62 -3.68 -12.37 3.08
C ARG A 62 -4.29 -11.81 1.81
N LEU A 63 -3.78 -10.66 1.33
CA LEU A 63 -4.32 -9.98 0.16
C LEU A 63 -3.84 -10.64 -1.15
N LYS A 64 -2.57 -11.04 -1.23
CA LYS A 64 -1.95 -11.62 -2.42
C LYS A 64 -2.77 -12.74 -3.10
N PRO A 65 -3.27 -13.77 -2.40
CA PRO A 65 -4.05 -14.84 -3.04
C PRO A 65 -5.42 -14.37 -3.53
N LEU A 66 -5.92 -13.22 -3.08
CA LEU A 66 -7.21 -12.67 -3.49
C LEU A 66 -7.10 -11.83 -4.77
N LEU A 67 -5.91 -11.27 -5.05
CA LEU A 67 -5.68 -10.36 -6.17
C LEU A 67 -6.13 -10.92 -7.53
N PRO A 68 -5.84 -12.19 -7.90
CA PRO A 68 -6.28 -12.72 -9.20
C PRO A 68 -7.80 -12.79 -9.39
N PHE A 69 -8.57 -12.86 -8.29
CA PHE A 69 -10.03 -12.95 -8.31
C PHE A 69 -10.70 -11.58 -8.29
N VAL A 70 -10.00 -10.55 -7.79
CA VAL A 70 -10.54 -9.19 -7.66
C VAL A 70 -10.14 -8.32 -8.85
N ILE A 71 -8.96 -8.54 -9.42
CA ILE A 71 -8.41 -7.69 -10.48
C ILE A 71 -8.79 -8.24 -11.85
N TRP A 72 -9.23 -7.36 -12.74
CA TRP A 72 -9.58 -7.73 -14.11
C TRP A 72 -8.37 -8.16 -14.94
N LEU A 73 -8.58 -8.98 -15.96
CA LEU A 73 -7.53 -9.67 -16.71
C LEU A 73 -6.49 -8.73 -17.35
N GLU A 74 -6.88 -7.55 -17.85
CA GLU A 74 -5.94 -6.65 -18.56
C GLU A 74 -4.92 -5.98 -17.61
N GLN A 75 -5.12 -6.08 -16.29
CA GLN A 75 -4.15 -5.60 -15.32
C GLN A 75 -3.21 -6.72 -14.88
N SER A 76 -2.14 -6.93 -15.65
CA SER A 76 -1.19 -8.04 -15.43
C SER A 76 -0.13 -7.78 -14.34
N ALA A 77 0.15 -6.52 -14.02
CA ALA A 77 1.22 -6.18 -13.08
C ALA A 77 0.91 -6.63 -11.65
N LEU A 78 1.89 -7.31 -11.01
CA LEU A 78 1.88 -7.73 -9.59
C LEU A 78 0.70 -8.64 -9.20
N VAL A 79 0.06 -9.26 -10.17
CA VAL A 79 -0.92 -10.33 -9.97
C VAL A 79 -0.24 -11.67 -10.20
N GLN A 80 -0.38 -12.60 -9.26
CA GLN A 80 0.24 -13.91 -9.39
C GLN A 80 -0.37 -14.68 -10.58
N GLY A 81 0.50 -15.27 -11.41
CA GLY A 81 0.08 -16.05 -12.57
C GLY A 81 -0.20 -15.22 -13.83
N ARG A 82 0.15 -13.93 -13.84
CA ARG A 82 0.09 -13.07 -15.03
C ARG A 82 1.49 -12.64 -15.43
N GLU A 83 1.77 -12.61 -16.73
CA GLU A 83 3.08 -12.25 -17.25
C GLU A 83 3.03 -10.88 -17.93
N ILE A 84 4.17 -10.17 -17.96
CA ILE A 84 4.25 -8.89 -18.66
C ILE A 84 4.09 -9.06 -20.18
N ALA A 85 4.40 -10.25 -20.70
CA ALA A 85 4.22 -10.60 -22.10
C ALA A 85 2.75 -10.47 -22.54
N ASP A 86 1.80 -10.80 -21.66
CA ASP A 86 0.37 -10.66 -21.93
C ASP A 86 -0.01 -9.20 -22.26
N ASN A 87 0.56 -8.24 -21.52
CA ASN A 87 0.34 -6.82 -21.78
C ASN A 87 0.95 -6.36 -23.11
N ILE A 88 2.10 -6.93 -23.50
CA ILE A 88 2.72 -6.62 -24.78
C ILE A 88 1.81 -7.09 -25.92
N LEU A 89 1.26 -8.29 -25.80
CA LEU A 89 0.32 -8.84 -26.78
C LEU A 89 -0.95 -7.98 -26.90
N ILE A 90 -1.55 -7.58 -25.76
CA ILE A 90 -2.72 -6.69 -25.74
C ILE A 90 -2.41 -5.35 -26.44
N VAL A 91 -1.24 -4.75 -26.15
CA VAL A 91 -0.85 -3.49 -26.81
C VAL A 91 -0.61 -3.68 -28.30
N GLN A 92 -0.01 -4.79 -28.73
CA GLN A 92 0.19 -5.09 -30.15
C GLN A 92 -1.15 -5.25 -30.88
N GLU A 93 -2.13 -5.93 -30.28
CA GLU A 93 -3.48 -6.05 -30.81
C GLU A 93 -4.16 -4.68 -30.92
N LEU A 94 -4.07 -3.85 -29.87
CA LEU A 94 -4.61 -2.47 -29.88
C LEU A 94 -3.99 -1.59 -30.98
N VAL A 95 -2.67 -1.71 -31.21
CA VAL A 95 -1.99 -0.98 -32.29
C VAL A 95 -2.42 -1.50 -33.66
N ASN A 96 -2.53 -2.81 -33.86
CA ASN A 96 -3.02 -3.34 -35.13
C ASN A 96 -4.46 -2.90 -35.42
N ASP A 97 -5.29 -2.81 -34.38
CA ASP A 97 -6.68 -2.35 -34.51
C ASP A 97 -6.77 -0.84 -34.77
N ILE A 98 -5.83 -0.03 -34.27
CA ILE A 98 -5.78 1.41 -34.55
C ILE A 98 -5.51 1.71 -36.02
N ASP A 99 -4.80 0.83 -36.72
CA ASP A 99 -4.43 1.00 -38.14
C ASP A 99 -5.58 0.59 -39.09
N ARG A 100 -6.68 0.03 -38.56
CA ARG A 100 -7.86 -0.28 -39.37
C ARG A 100 -8.49 1.00 -39.90
N LYS A 101 -8.73 1.04 -41.21
CA LYS A 101 -9.44 2.14 -41.85
C LYS A 101 -10.86 2.22 -41.30
N VAL A 102 -11.15 3.29 -40.58
CA VAL A 102 -12.51 3.69 -40.19
C VAL A 102 -12.91 4.95 -40.96
N TRP A 103 -14.19 5.31 -40.94
CA TRP A 103 -14.69 6.51 -41.63
C TRP A 103 -14.03 7.78 -41.08
N ASP A 104 -13.83 7.83 -39.76
CA ASP A 104 -13.17 8.92 -39.04
C ASP A 104 -11.73 8.53 -38.61
N GLN A 105 -11.26 9.01 -37.45
CA GLN A 105 -9.93 8.72 -36.91
C GLN A 105 -10.02 7.81 -35.68
N ASN A 106 -9.12 6.83 -35.61
CA ASN A 106 -8.91 6.06 -34.39
C ASN A 106 -8.06 6.85 -33.39
N ILE A 107 -8.40 6.76 -32.10
CA ILE A 107 -7.70 7.48 -31.02
C ILE A 107 -7.35 6.50 -29.90
N VAL A 108 -6.14 6.62 -29.37
CA VAL A 108 -5.71 5.93 -28.16
C VAL A 108 -5.46 6.92 -27.03
N PHE A 109 -6.12 6.69 -25.90
CA PHE A 109 -5.89 7.46 -24.68
C PHE A 109 -4.81 6.78 -23.83
N LYS A 110 -3.64 7.41 -23.75
CA LYS A 110 -2.61 7.05 -22.79
C LYS A 110 -2.73 7.95 -21.55
N ILE A 111 -3.19 7.37 -20.44
CA ILE A 111 -3.30 8.09 -19.17
C ILE A 111 -2.03 7.84 -18.36
N ASP A 112 -1.28 8.90 -18.09
CA ASP A 112 -0.15 8.86 -17.18
C ASP A 112 -0.54 9.42 -15.81
N MET A 113 0.03 8.83 -14.77
CA MET A 113 -0.41 8.98 -13.39
C MET A 113 0.74 9.56 -12.56
N MET A 114 0.75 10.89 -12.40
CA MET A 114 1.80 11.60 -11.66
C MET A 114 1.71 11.37 -10.15
N LYS A 115 2.78 10.81 -9.56
CA LYS A 115 2.95 10.59 -8.10
C LYS A 115 1.71 9.96 -7.44
N THR A 116 1.11 8.99 -8.13
CA THR A 116 -0.22 8.50 -7.76
C THR A 116 -0.27 7.68 -6.50
N VAL A 117 0.86 7.10 -6.10
CA VAL A 117 1.02 6.46 -4.80
C VAL A 117 0.90 7.50 -3.67
N ASP A 118 1.45 8.70 -3.85
CA ASP A 118 1.50 9.74 -2.81
C ASP A 118 0.18 10.51 -2.65
N LYS A 119 -0.73 10.40 -3.63
CA LYS A 119 -1.97 11.21 -3.71
C LYS A 119 -3.25 10.42 -3.42
N VAL A 120 -3.17 9.13 -3.12
CA VAL A 120 -4.36 8.32 -2.82
C VAL A 120 -5.08 8.86 -1.60
N SER A 121 -6.34 9.29 -1.76
CA SER A 121 -7.18 9.67 -0.62
C SER A 121 -7.50 8.46 0.25
N TRP A 122 -7.24 8.59 1.55
CA TRP A 122 -7.53 7.56 2.55
C TRP A 122 -9.02 7.32 2.72
N GLU A 123 -9.83 8.36 2.60
CA GLU A 123 -11.29 8.22 2.63
C GLU A 123 -11.76 7.39 1.44
N PHE A 124 -11.29 7.73 0.23
CA PHE A 124 -11.60 6.97 -0.98
C PHE A 124 -11.16 5.50 -0.84
N LEU A 125 -9.93 5.26 -0.41
CA LEU A 125 -9.40 3.91 -0.23
C LEU A 125 -10.23 3.09 0.76
N SER A 126 -10.62 3.68 1.90
CA SER A 126 -11.43 2.98 2.89
C SER A 126 -12.79 2.55 2.33
N ARG A 127 -13.47 3.45 1.61
CA ARG A 127 -14.75 3.20 0.96
C ARG A 127 -14.61 2.16 -0.14
N LEU A 128 -13.52 2.22 -0.92
CA LEU A 128 -13.23 1.28 -1.98
C LEU A 128 -13.03 -0.14 -1.45
N LEU A 129 -12.23 -0.31 -0.39
CA LEU A 129 -12.01 -1.62 0.22
C LEU A 129 -13.32 -2.22 0.78
N LEU A 130 -14.17 -1.40 1.40
CA LEU A 130 -15.50 -1.84 1.84
C LEU A 130 -16.39 -2.23 0.65
N LYS A 131 -16.32 -1.49 -0.47
CA LYS A 131 -17.05 -1.80 -1.70
C LYS A 131 -16.59 -3.11 -2.35
N PHE A 132 -15.29 -3.43 -2.26
CA PHE A 132 -14.74 -4.74 -2.62
C PHE A 132 -15.09 -5.86 -1.62
N ARG A 133 -15.93 -5.58 -0.62
CA ARG A 133 -16.39 -6.54 0.40
C ARG A 133 -15.30 -7.07 1.32
N PHE A 134 -14.18 -6.35 1.46
CA PHE A 134 -13.23 -6.68 2.51
C PHE A 134 -13.87 -6.50 3.89
N HIS A 135 -13.58 -7.43 4.80
CA HIS A 135 -14.12 -7.38 6.15
C HIS A 135 -13.72 -6.05 6.85
N PRO A 136 -14.63 -5.37 7.58
CA PRO A 136 -14.33 -4.08 8.19
C PRO A 136 -13.06 -4.06 9.05
N GLN A 137 -12.79 -5.15 9.79
CA GLN A 137 -11.55 -5.28 10.58
C GLN A 137 -10.29 -5.26 9.70
N PHE A 138 -10.32 -5.88 8.52
CA PHE A 138 -9.20 -5.81 7.58
C PHE A 138 -8.99 -4.37 7.09
N VAL A 139 -10.08 -3.67 6.76
CA VAL A 139 -10.03 -2.27 6.36
C VAL A 139 -9.45 -1.41 7.48
N THR A 140 -9.91 -1.57 8.73
CA THR A 140 -9.34 -0.86 9.89
C THR A 140 -7.84 -1.14 10.04
N LEU A 141 -7.38 -2.38 9.84
CA LEU A 141 -5.94 -2.70 9.92
C LEU A 141 -5.12 -2.01 8.82
N VAL A 142 -5.64 -1.98 7.59
CA VAL A 142 -5.01 -1.26 6.48
C VAL A 142 -4.97 0.25 6.77
N MET A 143 -6.09 0.83 7.19
CA MET A 143 -6.17 2.27 7.47
C MET A 143 -5.25 2.66 8.63
N ASN A 144 -5.23 1.89 9.72
CA ASN A 144 -4.33 2.15 10.85
C ASN A 144 -2.85 2.00 10.45
N ASN A 145 -2.53 1.05 9.55
CA ASN A 145 -1.17 0.93 9.05
C ASN A 145 -0.74 2.21 8.30
N LEU A 146 -1.62 2.81 7.49
CA LEU A 146 -1.33 4.03 6.75
C LEU A 146 -1.26 5.27 7.67
N THR A 147 -2.27 5.47 8.53
CA THR A 147 -2.42 6.69 9.35
C THR A 147 -1.36 6.82 10.45
N LEU A 148 -0.92 5.69 11.03
CA LEU A 148 0.08 5.70 12.11
C LEU A 148 1.52 5.82 11.60
N SER A 149 1.72 6.08 10.31
CA SER A 149 3.04 6.23 9.72
C SER A 149 3.58 7.63 9.92
N TRP A 150 4.73 7.71 10.57
CA TRP A 150 5.46 8.94 10.81
C TRP A 150 6.63 9.04 9.83
N PHE A 151 6.81 10.24 9.28
CA PHE A 151 7.88 10.58 8.36
C PHE A 151 8.80 11.62 8.98
N SER A 152 10.07 11.61 8.60
CA SER A 152 11.05 12.63 8.97
C SER A 152 11.72 13.16 7.72
N MET A 153 12.01 14.45 7.66
CA MET A 153 12.75 15.04 6.55
C MET A 153 14.24 15.02 6.86
N LEU A 154 15.05 14.53 5.93
CA LEU A 154 16.49 14.66 6.03
C LEU A 154 16.91 16.09 5.66
N VAL A 155 17.44 16.83 6.64
CA VAL A 155 18.05 18.14 6.43
C VAL A 155 19.55 17.98 6.61
N ASN A 156 20.33 18.22 5.55
CA ASN A 156 21.78 17.98 5.53
C ASN A 156 22.18 16.54 5.93
N GLY A 157 21.40 15.54 5.47
CA GLY A 157 21.64 14.13 5.75
C GLY A 157 21.24 13.67 7.16
N LYS A 158 20.71 14.55 8.01
CA LYS A 158 20.21 14.20 9.35
C LYS A 158 18.68 14.32 9.40
N PRO A 159 17.96 13.34 9.99
CA PRO A 159 16.52 13.45 10.18
C PRO A 159 16.20 14.65 11.08
N ASN A 160 15.23 15.45 10.65
CA ASN A 160 14.79 16.67 11.33
C ASN A 160 13.26 16.72 11.38
N GLY A 161 12.73 16.75 12.59
CA GLY A 161 11.29 16.76 12.86
C GLY A 161 10.56 15.47 12.46
N PHE A 162 9.30 15.39 12.86
CA PHE A 162 8.40 14.30 12.48
C PHE A 162 7.04 14.87 12.11
N PHE A 163 6.44 14.30 11.07
CA PHE A 163 5.09 14.63 10.63
C PHE A 163 4.37 13.38 10.15
N GLN A 164 3.05 13.42 10.18
CA GLN A 164 2.21 12.37 9.62
C GLN A 164 1.77 12.76 8.22
N ALA A 165 1.63 11.77 7.34
CA ALA A 165 0.97 11.98 6.06
C ALA A 165 -0.54 12.16 6.28
N ALA A 166 -1.19 12.92 5.40
CA ALA A 166 -2.66 13.06 5.39
C ALA A 166 -3.33 12.19 4.30
N CYS A 167 -2.54 11.74 3.32
CA CYS A 167 -2.96 10.91 2.21
C CYS A 167 -1.75 10.15 1.64
N GLY A 168 -2.01 9.29 0.67
CA GLY A 168 -0.99 8.51 -0.02
C GLY A 168 -0.69 7.16 0.63
N LEU A 169 0.09 6.35 -0.08
CA LEU A 169 0.52 5.02 0.32
C LEU A 169 2.02 5.05 0.59
N LYS A 170 2.51 4.11 1.41
CA LYS A 170 3.93 4.08 1.80
C LYS A 170 4.80 3.64 0.63
N GLN A 171 5.75 4.46 0.22
CA GLN A 171 6.72 4.07 -0.80
C GLN A 171 7.62 2.93 -0.30
N GLY A 172 7.93 1.98 -1.19
CA GLY A 172 8.83 0.86 -0.86
C GLY A 172 8.18 -0.30 -0.07
N ASP A 173 6.88 -0.24 0.23
CA ASP A 173 6.13 -1.33 0.84
C ASP A 173 5.30 -2.10 -0.21
N LEU A 174 5.37 -3.44 -0.19
CA LEU A 174 4.56 -4.31 -1.04
C LEU A 174 3.04 -4.14 -0.83
N LEU A 175 2.60 -3.82 0.39
CA LEU A 175 1.18 -3.61 0.68
C LEU A 175 0.65 -2.42 -0.11
N SER A 176 1.43 -1.33 -0.15
CA SER A 176 1.09 -0.14 -0.93
C SER A 176 0.90 -0.45 -2.41
N HIS A 177 1.73 -1.32 -2.99
CA HIS A 177 1.59 -1.72 -4.38
C HIS A 177 0.26 -2.47 -4.62
N PHE A 178 -0.11 -3.40 -3.74
CA PHE A 178 -1.39 -4.11 -3.84
C PHE A 178 -2.60 -3.19 -3.63
N LEU A 179 -2.52 -2.25 -2.70
CA LEU A 179 -3.58 -1.26 -2.50
C LEU A 179 -3.72 -0.34 -3.70
N PHE A 180 -2.61 0.07 -4.31
CA PHE A 180 -2.61 0.91 -5.50
C PHE A 180 -3.26 0.20 -6.69
N ILE A 181 -2.99 -1.10 -6.85
CA ILE A 181 -3.62 -1.93 -7.87
C ILE A 181 -5.14 -2.00 -7.70
N LEU A 182 -5.63 -2.09 -6.45
CA LEU A 182 -7.07 -2.04 -6.19
C LEU A 182 -7.68 -0.66 -6.52
N VAL A 183 -6.92 0.42 -6.31
CA VAL A 183 -7.32 1.77 -6.75
C VAL A 183 -7.44 1.84 -8.28
N LEU A 184 -6.48 1.28 -9.02
CA LEU A 184 -6.54 1.18 -10.48
C LEU A 184 -7.73 0.32 -10.95
N GLU A 185 -7.99 -0.80 -10.26
CA GLU A 185 -9.14 -1.66 -10.55
C GLU A 185 -10.47 -0.89 -10.42
N ALA A 186 -10.56 0.07 -9.49
CA ALA A 186 -11.73 0.94 -9.39
C ALA A 186 -11.93 1.81 -10.64
N LEU A 187 -10.83 2.31 -11.22
CA LEU A 187 -10.87 3.06 -12.48
C LEU A 187 -11.29 2.15 -13.64
N THR A 188 -10.67 0.96 -13.78
CA THR A 188 -11.01 -0.03 -14.81
C THR A 188 -12.51 -0.37 -14.77
N ARG A 189 -13.03 -0.72 -13.59
CA ARG A 189 -14.47 -1.00 -13.42
C ARG A 189 -15.34 0.22 -13.68
N GLY A 190 -14.87 1.41 -13.30
CA GLY A 190 -15.56 2.67 -13.60
C GLY A 190 -15.75 2.89 -15.09
N LEU A 191 -14.66 2.75 -15.86
CA LEU A 191 -14.68 2.85 -17.32
C LEU A 191 -15.59 1.78 -17.94
N ASN A 192 -15.43 0.51 -17.53
CA ASN A 192 -16.24 -0.60 -18.02
C ASN A 192 -17.75 -0.42 -17.75
N ASN A 193 -18.13 0.20 -16.63
CA ASN A 193 -19.53 0.51 -16.34
C ASN A 193 -20.08 1.68 -17.17
N LEU A 194 -19.24 2.61 -17.63
CA LEU A 194 -19.68 3.72 -18.47
C LEU A 194 -19.99 3.27 -19.91
N PHE A 195 -19.35 2.21 -20.40
CA PHE A 195 -19.61 1.64 -21.73
C PHE A 195 -21.08 1.29 -21.99
N PRO A 196 -21.73 0.42 -21.19
CA PRO A 196 -23.13 0.06 -21.41
C PRO A 196 -24.12 1.20 -21.11
N LEU A 197 -23.72 2.15 -20.26
CA LEU A 197 -24.55 3.32 -19.92
C LEU A 197 -24.47 4.44 -20.97
N GLY A 198 -23.65 4.28 -22.01
CA GLY A 198 -23.43 5.30 -23.04
C GLY A 198 -22.62 6.51 -22.58
N GLY A 199 -22.02 6.47 -21.38
CA GLY A 199 -21.10 7.51 -20.91
C GLY A 199 -19.75 7.46 -21.61
N VAL A 200 -19.39 6.28 -22.13
CA VAL A 200 -18.35 6.06 -23.15
C VAL A 200 -18.99 5.12 -24.17
N GLN A 201 -18.91 5.39 -25.46
CA GLN A 201 -19.38 4.45 -26.48
C GLN A 201 -18.23 4.10 -27.41
N PRO A 202 -18.05 2.81 -27.77
CA PRO A 202 -17.29 2.48 -28.96
C PRO A 202 -17.95 3.19 -30.13
N TYR A 203 -17.16 3.75 -31.05
CA TYR A 203 -17.75 4.32 -32.25
C TYR A 203 -18.44 3.20 -33.04
N THR A 204 -19.76 3.16 -33.02
CA THR A 204 -20.58 2.24 -33.82
C THR A 204 -21.20 3.02 -34.98
N GLN A 205 -20.95 2.56 -36.21
CA GLN A 205 -21.57 3.12 -37.41
C GLN A 205 -23.10 2.94 -37.35
N LEU A 206 -23.84 4.02 -37.61
CA LEU A 206 -25.22 3.98 -38.10
C LEU A 206 -25.19 3.97 -39.63
#